data_AF-X0QB99-F1
#
_entry.id   AF-X0QB99-F1
#
_cell.length_a   1.000
_cell.length_b   1.000
_cell.length_c   1.000
_cell.angle_alpha   90.00
_cell.angle_beta   90.00
_cell.angle_gamma   90.00
#
_symmetry.space_group_name_H-M   'P 1'
#
loop_
_entity.id
_entity.type
_entity.pdbx_description
1 polymer ?
#
loop_
_entity_poly.entity_id
_entity_poly.type
_entity_poly.pdbx_seq_one_letter_code
_entity_poly.pdbx_strand_id
1 'polypeptide(L)'
;MMSIRSKKKEKSSQTMDEKLNSLRAGVLGSNDGILTVVGVLFSVAVATTNQFTIFIAGLSDLLACAFSMASGEYASVSTQKDTEQSVVMKEKELLKTNSKQNLQTVSDYYVDQA
;
A
#
# COMPACT_ATOMS: atom_id res chain seq x y z
N MET A 1 -23.85 13.05 -34.64
CA MET A 1 -22.72 12.12 -34.52
C MET A 1 -21.77 12.64 -33.45
N MET A 2 -21.91 12.19 -32.21
CA MET A 2 -21.21 12.76 -31.04
C MET A 2 -19.88 12.02 -30.84
N SER A 3 -18.77 12.69 -31.13
CA SER A 3 -17.41 12.15 -31.04
C SER A 3 -17.02 11.96 -29.57
N ILE A 4 -16.88 10.70 -29.14
CA ILE A 4 -16.33 10.33 -27.83
C ILE A 4 -14.83 10.59 -27.87
N ARG A 5 -14.39 11.71 -27.27
CA ARG A 5 -12.97 12.03 -27.05
C ARG A 5 -12.40 11.03 -26.05
N SER A 6 -11.54 10.14 -26.53
CA SER A 6 -10.74 9.23 -25.71
C SER A 6 -9.88 10.04 -24.72
N LYS A 7 -10.16 9.91 -23.41
CA LYS A 7 -9.31 10.47 -22.35
C LYS A 7 -7.96 9.75 -22.39
N LYS A 8 -6.96 10.41 -22.98
CA LYS A 8 -5.55 10.03 -22.86
C LYS A 8 -5.21 10.01 -21.37
N LYS A 9 -4.90 8.83 -20.82
CA LYS A 9 -4.46 8.64 -19.43
C LYS A 9 -3.17 9.44 -19.25
N GLU A 10 -3.24 10.62 -18.62
CA GLU A 10 -2.02 11.33 -18.21
C GLU A 10 -1.27 10.44 -17.24
N LYS A 11 0.02 10.22 -17.53
CA LYS A 11 0.92 9.47 -16.68
C LYS A 11 1.22 10.36 -15.49
N SER A 12 0.45 10.22 -14.40
CA SER A 12 0.67 10.97 -13.16
C SER A 12 2.11 10.75 -12.71
N SER A 13 2.90 11.82 -12.75
CA SER A 13 4.23 11.85 -12.14
C SER A 13 4.06 11.60 -10.65
N GLN A 14 4.78 10.63 -10.09
CA GLN A 14 4.70 10.38 -8.65
C GLN A 14 5.07 11.64 -7.86
N THR A 15 4.34 11.92 -6.78
CA THR A 15 4.65 13.02 -5.87
C THR A 15 5.93 12.70 -5.08
N MET A 16 6.54 13.72 -4.47
CA MET A 16 7.73 13.50 -3.64
C MET A 16 7.40 12.61 -2.44
N ASP A 17 6.21 12.76 -1.86
CA ASP A 17 5.73 11.94 -0.75
C ASP A 17 5.54 10.48 -1.15
N GLU A 18 5.00 10.21 -2.35
CA GLU A 18 4.88 8.85 -2.88
C GLU A 18 6.24 8.18 -3.08
N LYS A 19 7.23 8.94 -3.58
CA LYS A 19 8.61 8.44 -3.73
C LYS A 19 9.26 8.14 -2.37
N LEU A 20 9.08 9.02 -1.39
CA LEU A 20 9.59 8.82 -0.03
C LEU A 20 8.93 7.61 0.64
N ASN A 21 7.61 7.42 0.46
CA ASN A 21 6.92 6.25 0.99
C ASN A 21 7.40 4.96 0.33
N SER A 22 7.62 4.96 -1.00
CA SER A 22 8.18 3.80 -1.70
C SER A 22 9.60 3.48 -1.25
N LEU A 23 10.45 4.49 -1.04
CA LEU A 23 11.80 4.30 -0.50
C LEU A 23 11.76 3.73 0.92
N ARG A 24 10.88 4.26 1.78
CA ARG A 24 10.69 3.78 3.15
C ARG A 24 10.22 2.32 3.17
N ALA A 25 9.24 1.96 2.34
CA ALA A 25 8.77 0.59 2.19
C ALA A 25 9.89 -0.34 1.70
N GLY A 26 10.73 0.12 0.76
CA GLY A 26 11.89 -0.64 0.29
C GLY A 26 12.96 -0.88 1.36
N VAL A 27 13.29 0.13 2.17
CA VAL A 27 14.26 0.02 3.26
C VAL A 27 13.74 -0.91 4.37
N LEU A 28 12.51 -0.71 4.82
CA LEU A 28 11.90 -1.55 5.86
C LEU A 28 11.71 -2.99 5.37
N GLY A 29 11.25 -3.18 4.13
CA GLY A 29 11.13 -4.51 3.52
C GLY A 29 12.47 -5.23 3.36
N SER A 30 13.54 -4.51 3.02
CA SER A 30 14.89 -5.09 2.94
C SER A 30 15.40 -5.54 4.31
N ASN A 31 15.17 -4.74 5.35
CA ASN A 31 15.53 -5.07 6.72
C ASN A 31 14.82 -6.36 7.19
N ASP A 32 13.51 -6.40 7.01
CA ASP A 32 12.69 -7.53 7.45
C ASP A 32 12.98 -8.79 6.61
N GLY A 33 13.24 -8.64 5.31
CA GLY A 33 13.56 -9.74 4.41
C GLY A 33 14.88 -10.43 4.74
N ILE A 34 15.95 -9.67 5.00
CA ILE A 34 17.25 -10.25 5.36
C ILE A 34 17.17 -11.00 6.68
N LEU A 35 16.56 -10.39 7.71
CA LEU A 35 16.49 -11.01 9.02
C LEU A 35 15.65 -12.29 9.00
N THR A 36 14.55 -12.29 8.26
CA THR A 36 13.68 -13.46 8.10
C THR A 36 14.42 -14.61 7.42
N VAL A 37 15.04 -14.37 6.27
CA VAL A 37 15.75 -15.41 5.50
C VAL A 37 16.92 -15.97 6.29
N VAL A 38 17.71 -15.13 6.97
CA VAL A 38 18.81 -15.60 7.82
C VAL A 38 18.30 -16.41 9.00
N GLY A 39 17.22 -15.98 9.65
CA GLY A 39 16.60 -16.71 10.75
C GLY A 39 16.09 -18.10 10.35
N VAL A 40 15.44 -18.20 9.18
CA VAL A 40 14.97 -19.47 8.63
C VAL A 40 16.16 -20.37 8.25
N LEU A 41 17.16 -19.85 7.53
CA LEU A 41 18.35 -20.63 7.19
C LEU A 41 19.06 -21.15 8.44
N PHE A 42 19.23 -20.32 9.47
CA PHE A 42 19.85 -20.73 10.72
C PHE A 42 19.05 -21.84 11.41
N SER A 43 17.73 -21.69 11.46
CA SER A 43 16.83 -22.70 12.04
C SER A 43 16.91 -24.04 11.30
N VAL A 44 16.92 -24.01 9.96
CA VAL A 44 17.03 -25.22 9.12
C VAL A 44 18.42 -25.84 9.24
N ALA A 45 19.49 -25.04 9.29
CA ALA A 45 20.86 -25.53 9.46
C ALA A 45 21.10 -26.20 10.83
N VAL A 46 20.35 -25.83 11.87
CA VAL A 46 20.36 -26.53 13.15
C VAL A 46 19.65 -27.90 13.04
N ALA A 47 18.63 -28.00 12.20
CA ALA A 47 17.82 -29.22 12.04
C ALA A 47 18.42 -30.24 11.06
N THR A 48 19.25 -29.82 10.10
CA THR A 48 19.87 -30.71 9.11
C THR A 48 21.23 -30.22 8.64
N THR A 49 22.12 -31.15 8.30
CA THR A 49 23.44 -30.86 7.69
C THR A 49 23.41 -30.91 6.17
N ASN A 50 22.28 -31.26 5.55
CA ASN A 50 22.16 -31.35 4.10
C ASN A 50 22.10 -29.94 3.47
N GLN A 51 23.20 -29.55 2.81
CA GLN A 51 23.31 -28.26 2.12
C GLN A 51 22.25 -28.03 1.04
N PHE A 52 21.85 -29.07 0.31
CA PHE A 52 20.83 -28.92 -0.74
C PHE A 52 19.46 -28.60 -0.13
N THR A 53 19.13 -29.23 0.99
CA THR A 53 17.91 -28.92 1.75
C THR A 53 17.92 -27.49 2.28
N ILE A 54 19.03 -27.04 2.86
CA ILE A 54 19.18 -25.65 3.36
C ILE A 54 19.03 -24.65 2.21
N PHE A 55 19.65 -24.92 1.06
CA PHE A 55 19.60 -24.05 -0.12
C PHE A 55 18.17 -23.90 -0.66
N ILE A 56 17.46 -25.03 -0.87
CA ILE A 56 16.09 -24.99 -1.38
C ILE A 56 15.16 -24.30 -0.36
N ALA A 57 15.32 -24.58 0.94
CA ALA A 57 14.52 -23.92 1.97
C ALA A 57 14.73 -22.41 1.98
N GLY A 58 15.99 -21.94 1.91
CA GLY A 58 16.32 -20.52 1.85
C GLY A 58 15.79 -19.83 0.60
N LEU A 59 15.90 -20.48 -0.57
CA LEU A 59 15.37 -19.94 -1.82
C LEU A 59 13.83 -19.86 -1.81
N SER A 60 13.17 -20.89 -1.31
CA SER A 60 11.72 -20.90 -1.15
C SER A 60 11.25 -19.81 -0.20
N ASP A 61 11.92 -19.63 0.94
CA ASP A 61 11.60 -18.60 1.92
C ASP A 61 11.80 -17.19 1.35
N LEU A 62 12.89 -16.94 0.63
CA LEU A 62 13.14 -15.65 -0.03
C LEU A 62 12.03 -15.29 -1.01
N LEU A 63 11.60 -16.24 -1.86
CA LEU A 63 10.53 -16.03 -2.82
C LEU A 63 9.18 -15.81 -2.12
N ALA A 64 8.88 -16.61 -1.09
CA ALA A 64 7.67 -16.47 -0.30
C ALA A 64 7.60 -15.09 0.39
N CYS A 65 8.69 -14.65 1.00
CA CYS A 65 8.79 -13.33 1.64
C CYS A 65 8.60 -12.20 0.63
N ALA A 66 9.28 -12.27 -0.53
CA ALA A 66 9.16 -11.25 -1.57
C ALA A 66 7.72 -11.11 -2.08
N PHE A 67 7.04 -12.24 -2.36
CA PHE A 67 5.64 -12.21 -2.78
C PHE A 67 4.70 -11.73 -1.68
N SER A 68 4.94 -12.12 -0.43
CA SER A 68 4.12 -11.67 0.71
C SER A 68 4.22 -10.16 0.89
N MET A 69 5.43 -9.58 0.87
CA MET A 69 5.62 -8.14 1.00
C MET A 69 5.03 -7.37 -0.19
N ALA A 70 5.23 -7.86 -1.42
CA ALA A 70 4.68 -7.22 -2.62
C ALA A 70 3.14 -7.25 -2.65
N SER A 71 2.53 -8.38 -2.28
CA SER A 71 1.07 -8.53 -2.23
C SER A 71 0.46 -7.72 -1.09
N GLY A 72 1.12 -7.65 0.07
CA GLY A 72 0.73 -6.82 1.20
C GLY A 72 0.72 -5.33 0.85
N GLU A 73 1.78 -4.83 0.22
CA GLU A 73 1.85 -3.43 -0.22
C GLU A 73 0.78 -3.13 -1.28
N TYR A 74 0.60 -4.02 -2.26
CA TYR A 74 -0.46 -3.85 -3.27
C TYR A 74 -1.85 -3.80 -2.65
N ALA A 75 -2.17 -4.73 -1.74
CA ALA A 75 -3.45 -4.77 -1.05
C ALA A 75 -3.66 -3.50 -0.22
N SER A 76 -2.64 -3.05 0.52
CA SER A 76 -2.67 -1.82 1.32
C SER A 76 -2.97 -0.58 0.47
N VAL A 77 -2.29 -0.42 -0.66
CA VAL A 77 -2.51 0.71 -1.58
C VAL A 77 -3.90 0.62 -2.23
N SER A 78 -4.35 -0.59 -2.59
CA SER A 78 -5.70 -0.78 -3.13
C SER A 78 -6.76 -0.38 -2.12
N THR A 79 -6.65 -0.85 -0.88
CA THR A 79 -7.63 -0.53 0.17
C THR A 79 -7.64 0.96 0.52
N GLN A 80 -6.48 1.62 0.56
CA GLN A 80 -6.42 3.08 0.75
C GLN A 80 -7.19 3.81 -0.36
N LYS A 81 -6.91 3.45 -1.61
CA LYS A 81 -7.60 4.05 -2.77
C LYS A 81 -9.10 3.80 -2.74
N ASP A 82 -9.53 2.58 -2.42
CA ASP A 82 -10.96 2.23 -2.36
C ASP A 82 -11.66 3.00 -1.22
N THR A 83 -10.97 3.16 -0.09
CA THR A 83 -11.45 3.97 1.05
C THR A 83 -11.59 5.43 0.65
N GLU A 84 -10.58 6.03 0.03
CA GLU A 84 -10.63 7.41 -0.47
C GLU A 84 -11.79 7.61 -1.45
N GLN A 85 -11.98 6.68 -2.39
CA GLN A 85 -13.08 6.76 -3.34
C GLN A 85 -14.45 6.71 -2.65
N SER A 86 -14.61 5.83 -1.65
CA SER A 86 -15.84 5.73 -0.86
C SER A 86 -16.14 7.04 -0.11
N VAL A 87 -15.13 7.63 0.54
CA VAL A 87 -15.25 8.91 1.24
C VAL A 87 -15.65 10.03 0.27
N VAL A 88 -14.98 10.12 -0.88
CA VAL A 88 -15.30 11.12 -1.91
C VAL A 88 -16.71 10.96 -2.46
N MET A 89 -17.20 9.72 -2.65
CA MET A 89 -18.57 9.48 -3.09
C MET A 89 -19.59 9.93 -2.06
N LYS A 90 -19.37 9.59 -0.78
CA LYS A 90 -20.24 9.99 0.32
C LYS A 90 -20.30 11.51 0.47
N GLU A 91 -19.16 12.19 0.36
CA GLU A 91 -19.11 13.64 0.43
C GLU A 91 -19.85 14.30 -0.75
N LYS A 92 -19.69 13.76 -1.97
CA LYS A 92 -20.45 14.22 -3.14
C LYS A 92 -21.96 14.07 -2.97
N GLU A 93 -22.41 13.03 -2.26
CA GLU A 93 -23.82 12.82 -1.97
C GLU A 93 -24.34 13.83 -0.93
N LEU A 94 -23.56 14.08 0.13
CA LEU A 94 -23.87 15.08 1.15
C LEU A 94 -23.94 16.50 0.55
N LEU A 95 -23.04 16.84 -0.37
CA LEU A 95 -23.07 18.11 -1.10
C LEU A 95 -24.34 18.29 -1.95
N LYS A 96 -24.95 17.20 -2.44
CA LYS A 96 -26.19 17.27 -3.24
C LYS A 96 -27.45 17.29 -2.37
N THR A 97 -27.47 16.55 -1.28
CA THR A 97 -28.67 16.32 -0.46
C THR A 97 -28.82 17.34 0.67
N ASN A 98 -27.73 17.74 1.33
CA ASN A 98 -27.76 18.56 2.54
C ASN A 98 -26.62 19.58 2.61
N SER A 99 -26.42 20.36 1.53
CA SER A 99 -25.31 21.32 1.41
C SER A 99 -25.19 22.31 2.57
N LYS A 100 -26.31 22.86 3.07
CA LYS A 100 -26.29 23.82 4.20
C LYS A 100 -25.80 23.19 5.51
N GLN A 101 -26.22 21.95 5.78
CA GLN A 101 -25.85 21.24 7.00
C GLN A 101 -24.39 20.79 6.94
N ASN A 102 -23.91 20.31 5.78
CA ASN A 102 -22.51 19.97 5.56
C ASN A 102 -21.59 21.19 5.76
N LEU A 103 -21.96 22.38 5.25
CA LEU A 103 -21.22 23.63 5.49
C LEU A 103 -21.15 24.00 6.98
N GLN A 104 -22.24 23.82 7.74
CA GLN A 104 -22.23 24.03 9.18
C GLN A 104 -21.28 23.04 9.88
N THR A 105 -21.37 21.74 9.57
CA THR A 105 -20.46 20.73 10.13
C THR A 105 -18.98 21.05 9.85
N VAL A 106 -18.66 21.45 8.62
CA VAL A 106 -17.28 21.82 8.26
C VAL A 106 -16.86 23.10 8.98
N SER A 107 -17.73 24.12 9.05
CA SER A 107 -17.46 25.35 9.79
C SER A 107 -17.20 25.08 11.28
N ASP A 108 -18.05 24.28 11.91
CA ASP A 108 -17.93 23.92 13.32
C ASP A 108 -16.62 23.14 13.57
N TYR A 109 -16.24 22.22 12.67
CA TYR A 109 -14.97 21.49 12.76
C TYR A 109 -13.74 22.42 12.79
N TYR A 110 -13.68 23.44 11.92
CA TYR A 110 -12.54 24.36 11.88
C TYR A 110 -12.55 25.37 13.04
N VAL A 111 -13.73 25.74 13.55
CA VAL A 111 -13.86 26.62 14.72
C VAL A 111 -13.46 25.91 16.01
N ASP A 112 -13.78 24.62 16.16
CA ASP A 112 -13.46 23.81 17.34
C ASP A 112 -11.97 23.40 17.41
N GLN A 113 -11.25 23.48 16.28
CA GLN A 113 -9.82 23.19 16.20
C GLN A 113 -8.93 24.43 16.44
N ALA A 114 -9.53 25.62 16.65
CA ALA A 114 -8.86 26.88 16.95
C ALA A 114 -8.80 27.16 18.47
#